data_AF-A0A7S3DXT3-F1
#
_entry.id   AF-A0A7S3DXT3-F1
#
_cell.length_a   1.000
_cell.length_b   1.000
_cell.length_c   1.000
_cell.angle_alpha   90.00
_cell.angle_beta   90.00
_cell.angle_gamma   90.00
#
_symmetry.space_group_name_H-M   'P 1'
#
loop_
_entity.id
_entity.type
_entity.pdbx_description
1 polymer ?
#
loop_
_entity_poly.entity_id
_entity_poly.type
_entity_poly.pdbx_seq_one_letter_code
_entity_poly.pdbx_strand_id
1 'polypeptide(L)'
;EPLAAAAEQYQRLLLAPGAASTFVFENRPHVFGTVPPVSQYLNQAVQGLAQQAGAQSIATVYEDASFTRGVCGSAPDLAQEYNLQFTSATQVPETPSVEALLPIVQRLRDEEQPDVVITCVYDQGCLHWIQ
;
A
#
# COMPACT_ATOMS: atom_id res chain seq x y z
N GLU A 1 -9.53 11.79 4.19
CA GLU A 1 -10.19 12.27 2.96
C GLU A 1 -11.28 13.33 3.20
N PRO A 2 -12.25 13.15 4.12
CA PRO A 2 -13.34 14.13 4.30
C PRO A 2 -12.86 15.52 4.72
N LEU A 3 -11.84 15.60 5.59
CA LEU A 3 -11.27 16.88 6.02
C LEU A 3 -10.56 17.62 4.90
N ALA A 4 -9.93 16.92 3.96
CA ALA A 4 -9.28 17.53 2.79
C ALA A 4 -10.32 18.15 1.85
N ALA A 5 -11.43 17.43 1.61
CA ALA A 5 -12.55 17.97 0.84
C ALA A 5 -13.17 19.21 1.51
N ALA A 6 -13.39 19.16 2.83
CA ALA A 6 -13.90 20.30 3.57
C ALA A 6 -12.94 21.49 3.56
N ALA A 7 -11.64 21.26 3.74
CA ALA A 7 -10.63 22.32 3.71
C ALA A 7 -10.62 23.05 2.35
N GLU A 8 -10.68 22.31 1.25
CA GLU A 8 -10.79 22.90 -0.08
C GLU A 8 -12.11 23.67 -0.27
N GLN A 9 -13.25 23.08 0.12
CA GLN A 9 -14.57 23.72 0.02
C GLN A 9 -14.62 25.07 0.77
N TYR A 10 -13.99 25.15 1.94
CA TYR A 10 -14.00 26.35 2.78
C TYR A 10 -12.74 27.22 2.60
N GLN A 11 -11.89 26.92 1.61
CA GLN A 11 -10.64 27.63 1.32
C GLN A 11 -9.75 27.80 2.57
N ARG A 12 -9.62 26.73 3.34
CA ARG A 12 -8.78 26.66 4.54
C ARG A 12 -7.54 25.85 4.26
N LEU A 13 -6.41 26.33 4.79
CA LEU A 13 -5.16 25.56 4.78
C LEU A 13 -5.34 24.32 5.66
N LEU A 14 -5.02 23.16 5.09
CA LEU A 14 -4.94 21.90 5.81
C LEU A 14 -3.53 21.34 5.69
N LEU A 15 -2.92 21.03 6.82
CA LEU A 15 -1.74 20.18 6.90
C LEU A 15 -2.18 18.77 7.29
N ALA A 16 -1.97 17.80 6.42
CA ALA A 16 -2.30 16.40 6.59
C ALA A 16 -1.01 15.55 6.72
N PRO A 17 -0.32 15.59 7.88
CA PRO A 17 1.04 15.07 7.98
C PRO A 17 1.14 13.54 7.88
N GLY A 18 0.06 12.82 8.22
CA GLY A 18 0.00 11.35 8.13
C GLY A 18 -0.73 10.82 6.89
N ALA A 19 -1.17 11.69 5.98
CA ALA A 19 -1.87 11.25 4.78
C ALA A 19 -0.85 10.97 3.67
N ALA A 20 -0.93 9.78 3.06
CA ALA A 20 -0.09 9.43 1.92
C ALA A 20 -0.90 9.05 0.66
N SER A 21 -2.22 8.83 0.79
CA SER A 21 -3.06 8.54 -0.37
C SER A 21 -3.04 9.72 -1.34
N THR A 22 -2.69 9.46 -2.61
CA THR A 22 -2.60 10.50 -3.67
C THR A 22 -3.88 11.31 -3.77
N PHE A 23 -5.04 10.66 -3.64
CA PHE A 23 -6.35 11.29 -3.71
C PHE A 23 -6.59 12.33 -2.61
N VAL A 24 -5.82 12.35 -1.51
CA VAL A 24 -5.96 13.40 -0.48
C VAL A 24 -5.50 14.76 -1.01
N PHE A 25 -4.51 14.78 -1.91
CA PHE A 25 -3.85 16.00 -2.39
C PHE A 25 -4.30 16.40 -3.79
N GLU A 26 -4.81 15.45 -4.56
CA GLU A 26 -5.23 15.66 -5.94
C GLU A 26 -6.27 16.79 -6.06
N ASN A 27 -6.00 17.75 -6.94
CA ASN A 27 -6.86 18.92 -7.21
C ASN A 27 -7.23 19.77 -5.98
N ARG A 28 -6.41 19.74 -4.91
CA ARG A 28 -6.66 20.49 -3.66
C ARG A 28 -5.48 21.39 -3.29
N PRO A 29 -5.36 22.60 -3.88
CA PRO A 29 -4.22 23.49 -3.65
C PRO A 29 -4.07 23.96 -2.20
N HIS A 30 -5.10 23.85 -1.36
CA HIS A 30 -5.05 24.22 0.05
C HIS A 30 -4.64 23.07 0.99
N VAL A 31 -4.38 21.88 0.45
CA VAL A 31 -4.07 20.67 1.23
C VAL A 31 -2.61 20.28 1.03
N PHE A 32 -1.85 20.26 2.11
CA PHE A 32 -0.42 19.96 2.14
C PHE A 32 -0.14 18.72 2.96
N GLY A 33 0.81 17.90 2.52
CA GLY A 33 1.31 16.73 3.25
C GLY A 33 2.74 16.93 3.71
N THR A 34 3.21 16.09 4.64
CA THR A 34 4.62 16.03 5.05
C THR A 34 5.34 14.77 4.55
N VAL A 35 4.57 13.84 3.98
CA VAL A 35 5.10 12.59 3.40
C VAL A 35 4.82 12.56 1.89
N PRO A 36 5.69 11.93 1.08
CA PRO A 36 5.42 11.76 -0.33
C PRO A 36 4.13 10.94 -0.55
N PRO A 37 3.38 11.20 -1.64
CA PRO A 37 2.25 10.37 -2.01
C PRO A 37 2.68 8.92 -2.30
N VAL A 38 1.77 7.98 -2.02
CA VAL A 38 1.97 6.53 -2.26
C VAL A 38 2.40 6.23 -3.69
N SER A 39 1.77 6.89 -4.67
CA SER A 39 2.09 6.75 -6.09
C SER A 39 3.56 7.02 -6.41
N GLN A 40 4.26 7.82 -5.60
CA GLN A 40 5.66 8.13 -5.81
C GLN A 40 6.58 7.17 -5.07
N TYR A 41 6.41 6.99 -3.76
CA TYR A 41 7.36 6.18 -2.99
C TYR A 41 7.21 4.68 -3.27
N LEU A 42 5.98 4.18 -3.52
CA LEU A 42 5.78 2.76 -3.83
C LEU A 42 6.36 2.43 -5.21
N ASN A 43 6.18 3.34 -6.17
CA ASN A 43 6.77 3.20 -7.50
C ASN A 43 8.30 3.05 -7.43
N GLN A 44 8.98 3.96 -6.73
CA GLN A 44 10.44 3.89 -6.55
C GLN A 44 10.89 2.59 -5.84
N ALA A 45 10.13 2.12 -4.85
CA ALA A 45 10.41 0.87 -4.16
C ALA A 45 10.29 -0.34 -5.09
N VAL A 46 9.18 -0.46 -5.83
CA VAL A 46 8.96 -1.56 -6.79
C VAL A 46 9.99 -1.53 -7.91
N GLN A 47 10.32 -0.34 -8.44
CA GLN A 47 11.39 -0.17 -9.41
C GLN A 47 12.73 -0.70 -8.89
N GLY A 48 13.12 -0.32 -7.67
CA GLY A 48 14.37 -0.76 -7.05
C GLY A 48 14.40 -2.29 -6.88
N LEU A 49 13.29 -2.88 -6.44
CA LEU A 49 13.16 -4.33 -6.27
C LEU A 49 13.28 -5.06 -7.62
N ALA A 50 12.62 -4.57 -8.66
CA ALA A 50 12.70 -5.17 -10.00
C ALA A 50 14.09 -5.02 -10.62
N GLN A 51 14.63 -3.79 -10.64
CA GLN A 51 15.80 -3.45 -11.44
C GLN A 51 17.13 -3.67 -10.73
N GLN A 52 17.17 -3.53 -9.40
CA GLN A 52 18.40 -3.62 -8.61
C GLN A 52 18.48 -4.94 -7.82
N ALA A 53 17.36 -5.38 -7.22
CA ALA A 53 17.32 -6.65 -6.50
C ALA A 53 17.00 -7.86 -7.40
N GLY A 54 16.50 -7.61 -8.63
CA GLY A 54 16.19 -8.66 -9.59
C GLY A 54 14.92 -9.46 -9.25
N ALA A 55 14.00 -8.87 -8.46
CA ALA A 55 12.70 -9.47 -8.19
C ALA A 55 11.95 -9.71 -9.50
N GLN A 56 11.24 -10.83 -9.59
CA GLN A 56 10.47 -11.24 -10.76
C GLN A 56 8.97 -11.34 -10.45
N SER A 57 8.59 -11.42 -9.19
CA SER A 57 7.21 -11.64 -8.76
C SER A 57 6.84 -10.85 -7.50
N ILE A 58 5.60 -10.39 -7.43
CA ILE A 58 5.06 -9.65 -6.29
C ILE A 58 3.67 -10.15 -5.89
N ALA A 59 3.41 -10.14 -4.58
CA ALA A 59 2.09 -10.36 -3.99
C ALA A 59 1.69 -9.16 -3.11
N THR A 60 0.40 -9.02 -2.83
CA THR A 60 -0.11 -8.01 -1.89
C THR A 60 -0.96 -8.62 -0.78
N VAL A 61 -0.83 -8.04 0.43
CA VAL A 61 -1.75 -8.27 1.55
C VAL A 61 -2.24 -6.91 2.04
N TYR A 62 -3.56 -6.69 2.06
CA TYR A 62 -4.13 -5.39 2.41
C TYR A 62 -5.37 -5.50 3.30
N GLU A 63 -5.52 -4.57 4.23
CA GLU A 63 -6.75 -4.47 5.03
C GLU A 63 -7.93 -3.92 4.22
N ASP A 64 -9.14 -4.25 4.64
CA ASP A 64 -10.41 -3.74 4.11
C ASP A 64 -10.68 -2.25 4.44
N ALA A 65 -9.64 -1.39 4.39
CA ALA A 65 -9.74 0.05 4.61
C ALA A 65 -9.52 0.84 3.31
N SER A 66 -10.03 2.08 3.24
CA SER A 66 -9.93 2.90 2.01
C SER A 66 -8.49 3.24 1.66
N PHE A 67 -7.67 3.58 2.66
CA PHE A 67 -6.26 3.91 2.48
C PHE A 67 -5.46 2.71 1.98
N THR A 68 -5.57 1.56 2.66
CA THR A 68 -4.80 0.35 2.35
C THR A 68 -5.13 -0.23 0.97
N ARG A 69 -6.41 -0.16 0.57
CA ARG A 69 -6.85 -0.44 -0.81
C ARG A 69 -6.22 0.51 -1.82
N GLY A 70 -6.17 1.80 -1.52
CA GLY A 70 -5.52 2.77 -2.39
C GLY A 70 -4.02 2.52 -2.55
N VAL A 71 -3.34 2.02 -1.51
CA VAL A 71 -1.92 1.70 -1.58
C VAL A 71 -1.67 0.44 -2.40
N CYS A 72 -2.18 -0.70 -1.95
CA CYS A 72 -1.91 -1.99 -2.60
C CYS A 72 -2.65 -2.15 -3.93
N GLY A 73 -3.73 -1.38 -4.17
CA GLY A 73 -4.47 -1.39 -5.43
C GLY A 73 -3.65 -0.92 -6.63
N SER A 74 -2.55 -0.20 -6.42
CA SER A 74 -1.63 0.21 -7.49
C SER A 74 -0.58 -0.86 -7.85
N ALA A 75 -0.46 -1.94 -7.06
CA ALA A 75 0.55 -2.95 -7.28
C ALA A 75 0.42 -3.72 -8.61
N PRO A 76 -0.78 -4.06 -9.12
CA PRO A 76 -0.90 -4.71 -10.43
C PRO A 76 -0.35 -3.85 -11.58
N ASP A 77 -0.63 -2.54 -11.55
CA ASP A 77 -0.15 -1.61 -12.58
C ASP A 77 1.37 -1.46 -12.51
N LEU A 78 1.94 -1.36 -11.31
CA LEU A 78 3.40 -1.32 -11.11
C LEU A 78 4.07 -2.63 -11.52
N ALA A 79 3.43 -3.78 -11.24
CA ALA A 79 3.93 -5.07 -11.72
C ALA A 79 4.01 -5.11 -13.25
N GLN A 80 2.96 -4.65 -13.92
CA GLN A 80 2.95 -4.55 -15.38
C GLN A 80 4.04 -3.59 -15.89
N GLU A 81 4.19 -2.41 -15.28
CA GLU A 81 5.19 -1.41 -15.67
C GLU A 81 6.62 -1.96 -15.59
N TYR A 82 6.92 -2.74 -14.55
CA TYR A 82 8.27 -3.26 -14.29
C TYR A 82 8.49 -4.71 -14.71
N ASN A 83 7.56 -5.30 -15.48
CA ASN A 83 7.62 -6.69 -15.93
C ASN A 83 7.74 -7.72 -14.78
N LEU A 84 7.03 -7.48 -13.67
CA LEU A 84 6.90 -8.40 -12.55
C LEU A 84 5.63 -9.24 -12.70
N GLN A 85 5.70 -10.50 -12.31
CA GLN A 85 4.52 -11.36 -12.18
C GLN A 85 3.73 -10.97 -10.93
N PHE A 86 2.51 -10.49 -11.09
CA PHE A 86 1.58 -10.30 -9.98
C PHE A 86 0.94 -11.64 -9.59
N THR A 87 1.30 -12.20 -8.44
CA THR A 87 0.86 -13.55 -8.03
C THR A 87 -0.51 -13.54 -7.35
N SER A 88 -0.74 -12.63 -6.41
CA SER A 88 -2.01 -12.53 -5.69
C SER A 88 -2.26 -11.18 -5.03
N ALA A 89 -3.54 -10.93 -4.75
CA ALA A 89 -4.02 -9.84 -3.90
C ALA A 89 -4.90 -10.40 -2.79
N THR A 90 -4.41 -10.35 -1.55
CA THR A 90 -5.12 -10.91 -0.39
C THR A 90 -5.69 -9.80 0.47
N GLN A 91 -7.02 -9.74 0.56
CA GLN A 91 -7.70 -8.87 1.52
C GLN A 91 -7.75 -9.52 2.91
N VAL A 92 -7.54 -8.74 3.95
CA VAL A 92 -7.74 -9.13 5.36
C VAL A 92 -8.72 -8.17 6.04
N PRO A 93 -9.37 -8.59 7.14
CA PRO A 93 -10.20 -7.70 7.95
C PRO A 93 -9.40 -6.50 8.48
N GLU A 94 -10.08 -5.41 8.82
CA GLU A 94 -9.45 -4.30 9.54
C GLU A 94 -8.87 -4.80 10.87
N THR A 95 -7.62 -4.42 11.17
CA THR A 95 -6.92 -4.83 12.40
C THR A 95 -6.86 -6.36 12.59
N PRO A 96 -6.25 -7.12 11.66
CA PRO A 96 -6.25 -8.58 11.71
C PRO A 96 -5.46 -9.10 12.92
N SER A 97 -5.94 -10.18 13.54
CA SER A 97 -5.14 -10.90 14.54
C SER A 97 -4.02 -11.70 13.88
N VAL A 98 -2.98 -12.06 14.65
CA VAL A 98 -1.87 -12.88 14.14
C VAL A 98 -2.39 -14.23 13.62
N GLU A 99 -3.36 -14.83 14.31
CA GLU A 99 -3.97 -16.10 13.91
C GLU A 99 -4.69 -16.01 12.56
N ALA A 100 -5.28 -14.85 12.24
CA ALA A 100 -5.90 -14.60 10.95
C ALA A 100 -4.87 -14.42 9.82
N LEU A 101 -3.65 -13.99 10.15
CA LEU A 101 -2.56 -13.82 9.19
C LEU A 101 -1.79 -15.12 8.91
N LEU A 102 -1.72 -16.05 9.86
CA LEU A 102 -0.93 -17.29 9.72
C LEU A 102 -1.23 -18.10 8.45
N PRO A 103 -2.51 -18.37 8.07
CA PRO A 103 -2.81 -19.11 6.85
C PRO A 103 -2.35 -18.39 5.59
N ILE A 104 -2.34 -17.05 5.60
CA ILE A 104 -1.90 -16.22 4.48
C ILE A 104 -0.39 -16.32 4.35
N VAL A 105 0.35 -16.20 5.46
CA VAL A 105 1.81 -16.39 5.49
C VAL A 105 2.17 -17.77 4.97
N GLN A 106 1.49 -18.82 5.42
CA GLN A 106 1.74 -20.19 4.99
C GLN A 106 1.54 -20.36 3.48
N ARG A 107 0.42 -19.89 2.92
CA ARG A 107 0.18 -19.93 1.46
C ARG A 107 1.25 -19.16 0.68
N LEU A 108 1.59 -17.93 1.11
CA LEU A 108 2.60 -17.14 0.40
C LEU A 108 3.98 -17.81 0.45
N ARG A 109 4.34 -18.46 1.57
CA ARG A 109 5.62 -19.16 1.74
C ARG A 109 5.67 -20.49 0.99
N ASP A 110 4.62 -21.30 1.08
CA ASP A 110 4.68 -22.70 0.67
C ASP A 110 4.13 -22.92 -0.75
N GLU A 111 3.20 -22.07 -1.21
CA GLU A 111 2.49 -22.26 -2.48
C GLU A 111 2.89 -21.22 -3.53
N GLU A 112 2.81 -19.92 -3.18
CA GLU A 112 3.00 -18.84 -4.17
C GLU A 112 4.46 -18.41 -4.33
N GLN A 113 5.22 -18.40 -3.24
CA GLN A 113 6.64 -18.02 -3.20
C GLN A 113 6.97 -16.76 -4.00
N PRO A 114 6.27 -15.62 -3.79
CA PRO A 114 6.61 -14.38 -4.47
C PRO A 114 7.96 -13.85 -3.96
N ASP A 115 8.74 -13.20 -4.83
CA ASP A 115 10.01 -12.57 -4.44
C ASP A 115 9.78 -11.40 -3.47
N VAL A 116 8.63 -10.73 -3.59
CA VAL A 116 8.25 -9.57 -2.78
C VAL A 116 6.80 -9.70 -2.32
N VAL A 117 6.56 -9.43 -1.04
CA VAL A 117 5.21 -9.20 -0.51
C VAL A 117 5.08 -7.74 -0.10
N ILE A 118 4.17 -7.02 -0.74
CA ILE A 118 3.80 -5.65 -0.37
C ILE A 118 2.66 -5.72 0.63
N THR A 119 2.89 -5.21 1.85
CA THR A 119 1.88 -5.18 2.89
C THR A 119 1.30 -3.78 3.04
N CYS A 120 -0.03 -3.69 2.99
CA CYS A 120 -0.81 -2.47 3.24
C CYS A 120 -1.75 -2.74 4.40
N VAL A 121 -1.16 -2.86 5.59
CA VAL A 121 -1.84 -3.23 6.83
C VAL A 121 -1.43 -2.27 7.94
N TYR A 122 -2.27 -2.12 8.95
CA TYR A 122 -2.00 -1.34 10.15
C TYR A 122 -1.44 -2.22 11.27
N ASP A 123 -0.98 -1.57 12.34
CA ASP A 123 -0.65 -2.12 13.68
C ASP A 123 -0.10 -3.57 13.69
N GLN A 124 -0.90 -4.54 14.14
CA GLN A 124 -0.49 -5.93 14.33
C GLN A 124 0.03 -6.58 13.05
N GLY A 125 -0.60 -6.28 11.91
CA GLY A 125 -0.16 -6.76 10.61
C GLY A 125 1.19 -6.17 10.18
N CYS A 126 1.57 -5.01 10.69
CA CYS A 126 2.88 -4.41 10.42
C CYS A 126 3.97 -4.93 11.38
N LEU A 127 3.62 -5.22 12.63
CA LEU A 127 4.59 -5.55 13.69
C LEU A 127 4.89 -7.06 13.82
N HIS A 128 3.92 -7.92 13.48
CA HIS A 128 3.99 -9.36 13.82
C HIS A 128 3.94 -10.30 12.61
N TRP A 129 3.88 -9.77 11.39
CA TRP A 129 3.67 -10.53 10.15
C TRP A 129 4.93 -11.25 9.61
N ILE A 130 6.15 -10.72 9.85
CA ILE A 130 7.42 -11.36 9.48
C ILE A 130 8.26 -11.52 10.74
N GLN A 131 8.21 -12.70 11.35
CA GLN A 131 9.18 -13.19 12.34
C GLN A 131 9.69 -14.56 11.91
#